data_AF-A0A7G8Q5Z1-F1
#
_entry.id   AF-A0A7G8Q5Z1-F1
#
_cell.length_a   1.000
_cell.length_b   1.000
_cell.length_c   1.000
_cell.angle_alpha   90.00
_cell.angle_beta   90.00
_cell.angle_gamma   90.00
#
_symmetry.space_group_name_H-M   'P 1'
#
loop_
_entity.id
_entity.type
_entity.pdbx_description
1 polymer ?
#
loop_
_entity_poly.entity_id
_entity_poly.type
_entity_poly.pdbx_seq_one_letter_code
_entity_poly.pdbx_strand_id
1 'polypeptide(L)'
;MFKLGRWSMLNLLIAMMSVMVLIAVIVPIWRTLGTRQHIADAVLDASALKVVVLEAATVRGGLAEVRSNDLHYNPKASIGTYVASAEIADGGLITLHTRNTGTSPDPILMLIPSERNGKEGAEITWTCKMMQNAYALSPPDCLKQDSTQPAPANSPTPRVTTAAAAQALTRTDTTH
;
A
#
# COMPACT_ATOMS: atom_id res chain seq x y z
N MET A 1 8.85 -39.06 -23.96
CA MET A 1 9.52 -40.20 -23.31
C MET A 1 10.97 -39.81 -23.04
N PHE A 2 11.28 -39.31 -21.85
CA PHE A 2 12.66 -39.01 -21.46
C PHE A 2 13.41 -40.33 -21.31
N LYS A 3 14.43 -40.54 -22.15
CA LYS A 3 15.33 -41.70 -22.03
C LYS A 3 16.05 -41.60 -20.68
N LEU A 4 15.63 -42.41 -19.71
CA LEU A 4 16.41 -42.70 -18.49
C LEU A 4 17.64 -43.54 -18.90
N GLY A 5 18.58 -42.93 -19.60
CA GLY A 5 19.86 -43.54 -19.96
C GLY A 5 20.73 -43.62 -18.72
N ARG A 6 20.69 -44.76 -18.02
CA ARG A 6 21.68 -45.25 -17.04
C ARG A 6 22.53 -44.15 -16.38
N TRP A 7 21.90 -43.26 -15.61
CA TRP A 7 22.60 -42.39 -14.67
C TRP A 7 23.08 -43.27 -13.50
N SER A 8 24.35 -43.14 -13.12
CA SER A 8 24.87 -43.76 -11.90
C SER A 8 23.94 -43.40 -10.74
N MET A 9 23.60 -44.37 -9.88
CA MET A 9 22.79 -44.12 -8.67
C MET A 9 23.35 -42.93 -7.86
N LEU A 10 24.67 -42.75 -7.88
CA LEU A 10 25.36 -41.61 -7.27
C LEU A 10 24.94 -40.25 -7.88
N ASN A 11 24.82 -40.16 -9.20
CA ASN A 11 24.43 -38.93 -9.89
C ASN A 11 22.97 -38.57 -9.59
N LEU A 12 22.11 -39.57 -9.47
CA LEU A 12 20.73 -39.36 -9.05
C LEU A 12 20.65 -38.87 -7.60
N LEU A 13 21.43 -39.48 -6.69
CA LEU A 13 21.47 -39.10 -5.27
C LEU A 13 21.97 -37.67 -5.08
N ILE A 14 23.06 -37.28 -5.75
CA ILE A 14 23.60 -35.92 -5.61
C ILE A 14 22.69 -34.86 -6.24
N ALA A 15 22.02 -35.18 -7.35
CA ALA A 15 21.03 -34.29 -7.95
C ALA A 15 19.80 -34.10 -7.05
N MET A 16 19.30 -35.17 -6.41
CA MET A 16 18.19 -35.07 -5.46
C MET A 16 18.59 -34.25 -4.23
N MET A 17 19.81 -34.43 -3.71
CA MET A 17 20.30 -33.65 -2.57
C MET A 17 20.40 -32.16 -2.88
N SER A 18 20.93 -31.78 -4.04
CA SER A 18 21.00 -30.37 -4.41
C SER A 18 19.61 -29.76 -4.61
N VAL A 19 18.66 -30.49 -5.20
CA VAL A 19 17.27 -30.04 -5.36
C VAL A 19 16.60 -29.81 -4.00
N MET A 20 16.78 -30.71 -3.03
CA MET A 20 16.22 -30.54 -1.68
C MET A 20 16.76 -29.29 -0.99
N VAL A 21 18.06 -29.04 -1.11
CA VAL A 21 18.69 -27.82 -0.56
C VAL A 21 18.15 -26.56 -1.25
N LEU A 22 17.97 -26.59 -2.58
CA LEU A 22 17.40 -25.46 -3.31
C LEU A 22 15.97 -25.14 -2.85
N ILE A 23 15.12 -26.15 -2.72
CA ILE A 23 13.73 -25.97 -2.26
C ILE A 23 13.70 -25.38 -0.84
N ALA A 24 14.59 -25.83 0.05
CA ALA A 24 14.65 -25.32 1.42
C ALA A 24 14.93 -23.80 1.49
N VAL A 25 15.68 -23.24 0.54
CA VAL A 25 15.98 -21.80 0.47
C VAL A 25 14.87 -21.03 -0.24
N ILE A 26 14.26 -21.60 -1.27
CA ILE A 26 13.26 -20.92 -2.11
C ILE A 26 11.92 -20.77 -1.38
N VAL A 27 11.42 -21.83 -0.74
CA VAL A 27 10.10 -21.85 -0.09
C VAL A 27 9.89 -20.72 0.95
N PRO A 28 10.82 -20.40 1.87
CA PRO A 28 10.58 -19.35 2.84
C PRO A 28 10.36 -17.98 2.19
N ILE A 29 11.11 -17.66 1.13
CA ILE A 29 11.00 -16.38 0.43
C ILE A 29 9.60 -16.21 -0.18
N TRP A 30 9.07 -17.26 -0.79
CA TRP A 30 7.80 -17.20 -1.52
C TRP A 30 6.62 -16.95 -0.58
N ARG A 31 6.64 -17.53 0.62
CA ARG A 31 5.60 -17.33 1.63
C ARG A 31 5.57 -15.90 2.15
N THR A 32 6.73 -15.26 2.31
CA THR A 32 6.81 -13.87 2.78
C THR A 32 6.28 -12.86 1.77
N LEU A 33 6.37 -13.16 0.47
CA LEU A 33 5.80 -12.30 -0.59
C LEU A 33 4.27 -12.39 -0.62
N GLY A 34 3.70 -13.58 -0.39
CA GLY A 34 2.26 -13.77 -0.29
C GLY A 34 1.65 -12.96 0.85
N THR A 35 2.21 -13.07 2.05
CA THR A 35 1.76 -12.29 3.22
C THR A 35 1.80 -10.78 2.98
N ARG A 36 2.86 -10.26 2.34
CA ARG A 36 2.94 -8.83 1.99
C ARG A 36 1.83 -8.39 1.04
N GLN A 37 1.46 -9.22 0.07
CA GLN A 37 0.35 -8.94 -0.85
C GLN A 37 -0.99 -8.93 -0.11
N HIS A 38 -1.24 -9.92 0.75
CA HIS A 38 -2.48 -10.00 1.54
C HIS A 38 -2.67 -8.77 2.44
N ILE A 39 -1.58 -8.27 3.03
CA ILE A 39 -1.62 -7.04 3.84
C ILE A 39 -1.82 -5.80 2.95
N ALA A 40 -1.20 -5.74 1.78
CA ALA A 40 -1.42 -4.63 0.84
C ALA A 40 -2.88 -4.56 0.38
N ASP A 41 -3.49 -5.71 0.07
CA ASP A 41 -4.91 -5.81 -0.27
C ASP A 41 -5.79 -5.32 0.88
N ALA A 42 -5.49 -5.69 2.13
CA ALA A 42 -6.20 -5.20 3.31
C ALA A 42 -6.11 -3.66 3.46
N VAL A 43 -4.98 -3.05 3.12
CA VAL A 43 -4.82 -1.58 3.13
C VAL A 43 -5.60 -0.92 1.98
N LEU A 44 -5.72 -1.58 0.82
CA LEU A 44 -6.53 -1.09 -0.30
C LEU A 44 -8.02 -1.10 0.02
N ASP A 45 -8.51 -2.15 0.68
CA ASP A 45 -9.91 -2.24 1.16
C ASP A 45 -10.27 -1.11 2.15
N ALA A 46 -9.27 -0.56 2.82
CA ALA A 46 -9.43 0.55 3.76
C ALA A 46 -9.50 1.94 3.10
N SER A 47 -9.32 2.04 1.78
CA SER A 47 -9.43 3.30 1.04
C SER A 47 -10.81 3.97 1.22
N ALA A 48 -11.89 3.18 1.26
CA ALA A 48 -13.25 3.69 1.49
C ALA A 48 -13.39 4.38 2.86
N LEU A 49 -12.83 3.79 3.92
CA LEU A 49 -12.84 4.39 5.27
C LEU A 49 -12.05 5.70 5.31
N LYS A 50 -10.92 5.79 4.59
CA LYS A 50 -10.15 7.04 4.50
C LYS A 50 -10.99 8.17 3.92
N VAL A 51 -11.78 7.89 2.89
CA VAL A 51 -12.67 8.88 2.27
C VAL A 51 -13.73 9.36 3.28
N VAL A 52 -14.35 8.44 4.02
CA VAL A 52 -15.31 8.79 5.09
C VAL A 52 -14.70 9.73 6.12
N VAL A 53 -13.48 9.43 6.60
CA VAL A 53 -12.77 10.29 7.56
C VAL A 53 -12.41 11.65 6.94
N LEU A 54 -11.97 11.68 5.68
CA LEU A 54 -11.67 12.92 4.97
C LEU A 54 -12.92 13.79 4.84
N GLU A 55 -14.04 13.23 4.40
CA GLU A 55 -15.31 13.95 4.26
C GLU A 55 -15.75 14.51 5.62
N ALA A 56 -15.73 13.70 6.67
CA ALA A 56 -16.10 14.14 8.00
C ALA A 56 -15.19 15.27 8.52
N ALA A 57 -13.87 15.15 8.35
CA ALA A 57 -12.93 16.17 8.78
C ALA A 57 -13.11 17.48 7.97
N THR A 58 -13.33 17.39 6.66
CA THR A 58 -13.53 18.58 5.81
C THR A 58 -14.83 19.30 6.11
N VAL A 59 -15.92 18.58 6.40
CA VAL A 59 -17.22 19.18 6.76
C VAL A 59 -17.19 19.81 8.15
N ARG A 60 -16.41 19.23 9.08
CA ARG A 60 -16.37 19.66 10.48
C ARG A 60 -15.26 20.64 10.83
N GLY A 61 -14.36 20.91 9.89
CA GLY A 61 -13.27 21.87 10.09
C GLY A 61 -12.01 21.27 10.71
N GLY A 62 -11.90 19.93 10.77
CA GLY A 62 -10.67 19.25 11.18
C GLY A 62 -10.91 17.88 11.80
N LEU A 63 -9.81 17.18 12.04
CA LEU A 63 -9.82 15.83 12.62
C LEU A 63 -10.26 15.81 14.09
N ALA A 64 -9.98 16.85 14.87
CA ALA A 64 -10.38 16.93 16.27
C ALA A 64 -11.90 16.87 16.48
N GLU A 65 -12.66 17.32 15.48
CA GLU A 65 -14.13 17.36 15.51
C GLU A 65 -14.79 16.08 14.97
N VAL A 66 -13.99 15.13 14.49
CA VAL A 66 -14.48 13.83 14.01
C VAL A 66 -14.82 12.94 15.20
N ARG A 67 -16.10 12.61 15.34
CA ARG A 67 -16.64 11.69 16.36
C ARG A 67 -17.13 10.41 15.71
N SER A 68 -16.69 9.28 16.23
CA SER A 68 -17.06 7.93 15.75
C SER A 68 -18.58 7.73 15.67
N ASN A 69 -19.32 8.19 16.67
CA ASN A 69 -20.79 8.05 16.74
C ASN A 69 -21.55 8.84 15.67
N ASP A 70 -20.93 9.87 15.10
CA ASP A 70 -21.57 10.71 14.08
C ASP A 70 -21.23 10.26 12.66
N LEU A 71 -20.31 9.29 12.52
CA LEU A 71 -19.95 8.71 11.24
C LEU A 71 -20.97 7.66 10.86
N HIS A 72 -21.85 8.00 9.93
CA HIS A 72 -22.74 7.03 9.31
C HIS A 72 -22.04 6.34 8.13
N TYR A 73 -21.26 5.30 8.43
CA TYR A 73 -20.59 4.49 7.42
C TYR A 73 -20.97 3.01 7.52
N ASN A 74 -20.81 2.29 6.42
CA ASN A 74 -21.00 0.85 6.41
C ASN A 74 -19.63 0.16 6.60
N PRO A 75 -19.31 -0.38 7.79
CA PRO A 75 -18.03 -1.06 8.01
C PRO A 75 -17.82 -2.27 7.10
N LYS A 76 -18.92 -2.87 6.58
CA LYS A 76 -18.83 -3.98 5.62
C LYS A 76 -18.23 -3.59 4.28
N ALA A 77 -18.22 -2.29 3.94
CA ALA A 77 -17.62 -1.82 2.69
C ALA A 77 -16.09 -2.03 2.65
N SER A 78 -15.46 -2.18 3.81
CA SER A 78 -14.03 -2.46 3.94
C SER A 78 -13.72 -3.87 4.44
N ILE A 79 -14.75 -4.72 4.57
CA ILE A 79 -14.57 -6.14 4.86
C ILE A 79 -14.32 -6.87 3.55
N GLY A 80 -13.09 -7.36 3.39
CA GLY A 80 -12.66 -8.13 2.22
C GLY A 80 -12.17 -9.53 2.59
N THR A 81 -11.42 -10.16 1.69
CA THR A 81 -10.83 -11.48 1.91
C THR A 81 -9.88 -11.49 3.12
N TYR A 82 -9.12 -10.41 3.29
CA TYR A 82 -8.07 -10.29 4.30
C TYR A 82 -8.39 -9.32 5.44
N VAL A 83 -9.59 -8.72 5.44
CA VAL A 83 -10.09 -7.87 6.53
C VAL A 83 -11.29 -8.55 7.18
N ALA A 84 -11.21 -8.80 8.47
CA ALA A 84 -12.30 -9.36 9.28
C ALA A 84 -13.29 -8.28 9.72
N SER A 85 -12.76 -7.16 10.24
CA SER A 85 -13.55 -6.02 10.69
C SER A 85 -12.74 -4.73 10.56
N ALA A 86 -13.46 -3.61 10.51
CA ALA A 86 -12.90 -2.27 10.43
C ALA A 86 -13.70 -1.30 11.31
N GLU A 87 -12.99 -0.51 12.09
CA GLU A 87 -13.56 0.44 13.05
C GLU A 87 -12.92 1.81 12.89
N ILE A 88 -13.71 2.88 13.01
CA ILE A 88 -13.23 4.26 13.07
C ILE A 88 -13.46 4.78 14.49
N ALA A 89 -12.40 5.22 15.15
CA ALA A 89 -12.47 5.89 16.45
C ALA A 89 -12.52 7.42 16.28
N ASP A 90 -12.76 8.12 17.38
CA ASP A 90 -12.67 9.58 17.45
C ASP A 90 -11.30 10.07 16.93
N GLY A 91 -11.31 11.22 16.25
CA GLY A 91 -10.12 11.71 15.56
C GLY A 91 -9.80 10.96 14.26
N GLY A 92 -10.68 10.09 13.78
CA GLY A 92 -10.56 9.43 12.47
C GLY A 92 -9.56 8.28 12.43
N LEU A 93 -9.11 7.77 13.58
CA LEU A 93 -8.23 6.61 13.65
C LEU A 93 -8.96 5.36 13.12
N ILE A 94 -8.42 4.75 12.07
CA ILE A 94 -8.99 3.53 11.49
C ILE A 94 -8.22 2.32 12.02
N THR A 95 -8.93 1.35 12.60
CA THR A 95 -8.36 0.06 13.02
C THR A 95 -8.95 -1.05 12.17
N LEU A 96 -8.08 -1.84 11.54
CA LEU A 96 -8.45 -3.00 10.74
C LEU A 96 -7.95 -4.27 11.43
N HIS A 97 -8.86 -5.19 11.67
CA HIS A 97 -8.52 -6.54 12.07
C HIS A 97 -8.36 -7.39 10.82
N THR A 98 -7.14 -7.84 10.54
CA THR A 98 -6.89 -8.69 9.38
C THR A 98 -7.22 -10.16 9.67
N ARG A 99 -7.39 -10.94 8.61
CA ARG A 99 -7.55 -12.39 8.64
C ARG A 99 -6.86 -13.03 7.46
N ASN A 100 -6.53 -14.31 7.57
CA ASN A 100 -6.02 -15.10 6.44
C ASN A 100 -4.77 -14.49 5.78
N THR A 101 -3.95 -13.74 6.51
CA THR A 101 -2.76 -13.06 5.98
C THR A 101 -1.56 -14.01 5.80
N GLY A 102 -1.69 -15.26 6.27
CA GLY A 102 -0.62 -16.25 6.26
C GLY A 102 0.35 -16.13 7.44
N THR A 103 0.06 -15.24 8.40
CA THR A 103 0.76 -15.15 9.69
C THR A 103 -0.19 -15.50 10.84
N SER A 104 0.36 -16.11 11.89
CA SER A 104 -0.38 -16.43 13.11
C SER A 104 0.39 -15.88 14.31
N PRO A 105 -0.18 -14.94 15.08
CA PRO A 105 -1.49 -14.31 14.88
C PRO A 105 -1.53 -13.36 13.66
N ASP A 106 -2.71 -13.16 13.08
CA ASP A 106 -2.94 -12.14 12.04
C ASP A 106 -2.65 -10.72 12.60
N PRO A 107 -2.00 -9.83 11.83
CA PRO A 107 -1.65 -8.49 12.29
C PRO A 107 -2.87 -7.57 12.37
N ILE A 108 -2.80 -6.56 13.23
CA ILE A 108 -3.79 -5.49 13.27
C ILE A 108 -3.18 -4.27 12.59
N LEU A 109 -3.91 -3.65 11.66
CA LEU A 109 -3.47 -2.46 10.95
C LEU A 109 -4.15 -1.23 11.53
N MET A 110 -3.39 -0.18 11.76
CA MET A 110 -3.89 1.11 12.23
C MET A 110 -3.52 2.19 11.22
N LEU A 111 -4.52 2.91 10.72
CA LEU A 111 -4.32 4.03 9.82
C LEU A 111 -4.63 5.29 10.60
N ILE A 112 -3.57 6.01 10.91
CA ILE A 112 -3.58 7.20 11.75
C ILE A 112 -3.60 8.40 10.81
N PRO A 113 -4.68 9.19 10.78
CA PRO A 113 -4.69 10.45 10.07
C PRO A 113 -3.91 11.53 10.83
N SER A 114 -3.27 12.44 10.10
CA SER A 114 -2.60 13.62 10.65
C SER A 114 -2.76 14.82 9.72
N GLU A 115 -3.13 15.96 10.27
CA GLU A 115 -3.19 17.21 9.52
C GLU A 115 -1.79 17.76 9.32
N ARG A 116 -1.53 18.25 8.11
CA ARG A 116 -0.21 18.78 7.74
C ARG A 116 0.18 19.93 8.67
N ASN A 117 1.34 19.77 9.31
CA ASN A 117 1.88 20.71 10.30
C ASN A 117 0.98 20.92 11.54
N GLY A 118 0.06 20.00 11.83
CA GLY A 118 -0.86 20.08 12.98
C GLY A 118 -1.84 21.26 12.90
N LYS A 119 -2.11 21.77 11.69
CA LYS A 119 -3.06 22.84 11.48
C LYS A 119 -4.43 22.27 11.17
N GLU A 120 -5.43 22.65 11.96
CA GLU A 120 -6.83 22.28 11.74
C GLU A 120 -7.29 22.65 10.32
N GLY A 121 -7.93 21.69 9.65
CA GLY A 121 -8.43 21.86 8.29
C GLY A 121 -7.34 21.85 7.20
N ALA A 122 -6.08 21.54 7.53
CA ALA A 122 -5.04 21.33 6.54
C ALA A 122 -5.15 19.95 5.85
N GLU A 123 -4.33 19.74 4.83
CA GLU A 123 -4.22 18.47 4.12
C GLU A 123 -4.02 17.29 5.08
N ILE A 124 -4.85 16.25 4.94
CA ILE A 124 -4.80 15.05 5.78
C ILE A 124 -3.83 14.04 5.16
N THR A 125 -2.82 13.70 5.94
CA THR A 125 -1.83 12.67 5.63
C THR A 125 -2.14 11.40 6.42
N TRP A 126 -1.78 10.24 5.89
CA TRP A 126 -2.11 8.95 6.49
C TRP A 126 -0.86 8.18 6.84
N THR A 127 -0.92 7.57 8.01
CA THR A 127 0.21 6.95 8.67
C THR A 127 -0.21 5.52 9.03
N CYS A 128 0.33 4.52 8.33
CA CYS A 128 -0.05 3.12 8.54
C CYS A 128 0.92 2.41 9.50
N LYS A 129 0.42 2.01 10.66
CA LYS A 129 1.14 1.16 11.62
C LYS A 129 0.59 -0.26 11.60
N MET A 130 1.47 -1.22 11.77
CA MET A 130 1.11 -2.62 11.99
C MET A 130 1.43 -2.99 13.43
N MET A 131 0.42 -3.45 14.16
CA MET A 131 0.62 -4.05 15.48
C MET A 131 0.97 -5.53 15.33
N GLN A 132 1.83 -6.00 16.23
CA GLN A 132 2.52 -7.30 16.23
C GLN A 132 3.78 -7.33 15.33
N ASN A 133 4.77 -8.16 15.72
CA ASN A 133 6.17 -8.15 15.26
C ASN A 133 6.41 -8.49 13.77
N ALA A 134 5.41 -8.34 12.91
CA ALA A 134 5.46 -8.59 11.48
C ALA A 134 6.00 -7.40 10.67
N TYR A 135 6.78 -6.49 11.28
CA TYR A 135 7.38 -5.34 10.57
C TYR A 135 8.20 -5.77 9.34
N ALA A 136 8.86 -6.93 9.38
CA ALA A 136 9.58 -7.49 8.24
C ALA A 136 8.65 -7.89 7.05
N LEU A 137 7.36 -8.04 7.29
CA LEU A 137 6.32 -8.43 6.33
C LEU A 137 5.41 -7.26 5.94
N SER A 138 5.71 -6.05 6.43
CA SER A 138 4.93 -4.87 6.14
C SER A 138 5.16 -4.38 4.69
N PRO A 139 4.09 -4.01 3.96
CA PRO A 139 4.24 -3.30 2.69
C PRO A 139 4.97 -1.96 2.88
N PRO A 140 5.64 -1.44 1.85
CA PRO A 140 6.37 -0.17 1.94
C PRO A 140 5.50 0.99 2.44
N ASP A 141 4.21 1.01 2.10
CA ASP A 141 3.28 2.05 2.54
C ASP A 141 2.95 2.01 4.05
N CYS A 142 3.20 0.89 4.71
CA CYS A 142 3.13 0.74 6.16
C CYS A 142 4.53 0.67 6.82
N LEU A 143 5.62 0.84 6.05
CA LEU A 143 7.01 0.94 6.51
C LEU A 143 7.55 2.37 6.49
N LYS A 144 6.96 3.26 5.68
CA LYS A 144 7.39 4.67 5.47
C LYS A 144 7.39 5.56 6.73
N GLN A 145 7.21 5.00 7.92
CA GLN A 145 7.15 5.74 9.18
C GLN A 145 8.47 5.83 9.95
N ASP A 146 9.47 5.00 9.64
CA ASP A 146 10.81 5.15 10.25
C ASP A 146 11.79 5.89 9.33
N SER A 147 11.32 6.34 8.17
CA SER A 147 12.05 7.27 7.32
C SER A 147 11.16 8.47 7.05
N THR A 148 11.36 9.51 7.87
CA THR A 148 11.16 10.88 7.40
C THR A 148 11.95 11.05 6.11
N GLN A 149 11.31 10.79 4.97
CA GLN A 149 11.80 11.26 3.69
C GLN A 149 11.10 12.60 3.43
N PRO A 150 11.80 13.74 3.58
CA PRO A 150 11.30 14.98 3.02
C PRO A 150 11.06 14.72 1.53
N ALA A 151 9.90 15.15 1.05
CA ALA A 151 9.57 15.10 -0.36
C ALA A 151 10.78 15.58 -1.18
N PRO A 152 11.32 14.80 -2.12
CA PRO A 152 12.22 15.37 -3.10
C PRO A 152 11.40 16.34 -3.93
N ALA A 153 11.57 17.64 -3.67
CA ALA A 153 11.31 18.65 -4.65
C ALA A 153 12.13 18.25 -5.90
N ASN A 154 11.46 18.24 -7.05
CA ASN A 154 11.98 17.94 -8.39
C ASN A 154 11.72 16.51 -8.87
N SER A 155 10.53 16.29 -9.43
CA SER A 155 10.39 15.44 -10.61
C SER A 155 9.71 16.28 -11.69
N PRO A 156 10.35 16.51 -12.85
CA PRO A 156 9.76 17.27 -13.94
C PRO A 156 8.56 16.51 -14.51
N THR A 157 7.43 17.20 -14.60
CA THR A 157 6.20 16.74 -15.25
C THR A 157 6.50 16.30 -16.69
N PRO A 158 6.09 15.10 -17.14
CA PRO A 158 6.11 14.77 -18.55
C PRO A 158 5.06 15.64 -19.26
N ARG A 159 5.51 16.72 -19.89
CA ARG A 159 4.69 17.54 -20.78
C ARG A 159 4.39 16.72 -22.03
N VAL A 160 3.16 16.21 -22.12
CA VAL A 160 2.59 15.71 -23.37
C VAL A 160 2.42 16.93 -24.29
N THR A 161 3.41 17.19 -25.15
CA THR A 161 3.24 18.13 -26.26
C THR A 161 2.47 17.45 -27.37
N THR A 162 1.15 17.64 -27.38
CA THR A 162 0.33 17.53 -28.58
C THR A 162 0.71 18.69 -29.52
N ALA A 163 1.53 18.40 -30.52
CA ALA A 163 1.74 19.29 -31.67
C ALA A 163 0.54 19.15 -32.61
N ALA A 164 -0.44 20.06 -32.49
CA ALA A 164 -1.51 20.24 -33.47
C ALA A 164 -1.14 21.43 -34.37
N ALA A 165 -1.23 21.20 -35.67
CA ALA A 165 -0.89 22.10 -36.76
C ALA A 165 -1.88 23.25 -36.95
N ALA A 166 -1.39 24.38 -37.48
CA ALA A 166 -2.02 25.30 -38.46
C ALA A 166 -1.27 26.65 -38.39
N GLN A 167 -0.36 26.94 -39.32
CA GLN A 167 -0.57 27.65 -40.59
C GLN A 167 -0.86 29.16 -40.47
N ALA A 168 0.07 29.92 -41.07
CA ALA A 168 -0.10 31.16 -41.83
C ALA A 168 -0.56 32.43 -41.09
N LEU A 169 0.34 33.44 -41.05
CA LEU A 169 0.10 34.71 -41.75
C LEU A 169 1.38 35.56 -41.84
N THR A 170 1.63 35.96 -43.08
CA THR A 170 2.63 36.86 -43.68
C THR A 170 2.64 38.29 -43.12
N ARG A 171 3.71 39.04 -43.47
CA ARG A 171 3.97 40.51 -43.33
C ARG A 171 4.46 40.93 -41.93
N THR A 172 5.58 41.64 -41.77
CA THR A 172 6.05 42.79 -42.55
C THR A 172 7.58 42.93 -42.53
N ASP A 173 8.08 43.35 -43.69
CA ASP A 173 9.43 43.73 -44.06
C ASP A 173 9.98 44.91 -43.23
N THR A 174 11.29 44.98 -43.03
CA THR A 174 11.99 46.11 -42.40
C THR A 174 12.99 46.68 -43.40
N THR A 175 12.72 47.93 -43.81
CA THR A 175 13.67 48.98 -44.23
C THR A 175 14.67 48.66 -45.35
N HIS A 176 14.48 49.22 -46.55
CA HIS A 176 15.13 50.44 -47.07
C HIS A 176 14.67 50.72 -48.51
#